data_AF-A0A961ST81-F1
#
_entry.id   AF-A0A961ST81-F1
#
_cell.length_a   1.000
_cell.length_b   1.000
_cell.length_c   1.000
_cell.angle_alpha   90.00
_cell.angle_beta   90.00
_cell.angle_gamma   90.00
#
_symmetry.space_group_name_H-M   'P 1'
#
loop_
_entity.id
_entity.type
_entity.pdbx_description
1 polymer ?
#
loop_
_entity_poly.entity_id
_entity_poly.type
_entity_poly.pdbx_seq_one_letter_code
_entity_poly.pdbx_strand_id
1 'polypeptide(L)' 'VARFAVKPTSSILTERLSIDADGNNVSVRTRGRHDPCVGIRAVPVGEAMLACIIADHYLRDRGQTGRLD' A
#
# COMPACT_ATOMS: atom_id res chain seq x y z
N VAL A 1 -10.37 -15.41 3.75
CA VAL A 1 -9.07 -15.00 4.32
C VAL A 1 -8.26 -14.33 3.23
N ALA A 2 -7.76 -13.10 3.48
CA ALA A 2 -6.92 -12.37 2.54
C ALA A 2 -5.48 -12.30 3.07
N ARG A 3 -4.50 -12.38 2.17
CA ARG A 3 -3.07 -12.16 2.46
C ARG A 3 -2.50 -11.26 1.39
N PHE A 4 -1.66 -10.30 1.77
CA PHE A 4 -0.98 -9.43 0.83
C PHE A 4 0.50 -9.29 1.21
N ALA A 5 1.34 -9.04 0.22
CA ALA A 5 2.77 -8.84 0.41
C ALA A 5 3.09 -7.35 0.32
N VAL A 6 3.96 -6.88 1.21
CA VAL A 6 4.46 -5.52 1.20
C VAL A 6 5.95 -5.59 0.98
N LYS A 7 6.43 -4.91 -0.07
CA LYS A 7 7.86 -4.77 -0.31
C LYS A 7 8.51 -3.95 0.81
N PRO A 8 9.82 -4.11 1.06
CA PRO A 8 10.55 -3.22 1.96
C PRO A 8 10.45 -1.75 1.54
N THR A 9 10.60 -0.84 2.52
CA THR A 9 10.64 0.60 2.29
C THR A 9 11.75 0.97 1.31
N SER A 10 11.46 1.74 0.27
CA SER A 10 12.47 2.11 -0.74
C SER A 10 13.53 3.07 -0.19
N SER A 11 13.12 4.00 0.69
CA SER A 11 13.97 5.00 1.30
C SER A 11 14.77 4.38 2.43
N ILE A 12 16.08 4.23 2.22
CA ILE A 12 17.02 3.67 3.19
C ILE A 12 18.23 4.59 3.33
N LEU A 13 18.91 4.52 4.47
CA LEU A 13 20.06 5.38 4.76
C LEU A 13 21.31 5.03 3.94
N THR A 14 21.35 3.82 3.38
CA THR A 14 22.42 3.35 2.50
C THR A 14 22.29 3.99 1.14
N GLU A 15 23.41 4.48 0.63
CA GLU A 15 23.51 5.05 -0.70
C GLU A 15 23.23 4.00 -1.79
N ARG A 16 22.48 4.40 -2.84
CA ARG A 16 22.07 3.53 -3.95
C ARG A 16 22.19 4.27 -5.28
N LEU A 17 22.57 3.55 -6.32
CA LEU A 17 22.55 4.05 -7.68
C LEU A 17 21.11 4.13 -8.20
N SER A 18 20.80 5.20 -8.92
CA SER A 18 19.51 5.46 -9.56
C SER A 18 19.72 6.32 -10.81
N ILE A 19 18.63 6.68 -11.47
CA ILE A 19 18.58 7.71 -12.52
C ILE A 19 17.71 8.89 -12.07
N ASP A 20 18.00 10.09 -12.55
CA ASP A 20 17.14 11.26 -12.40
C ASP A 20 16.08 11.34 -13.52
N ALA A 21 15.26 12.39 -13.51
CA ALA A 21 14.20 12.60 -14.49
C ALA A 21 14.73 12.88 -15.91
N ASP A 22 15.96 13.38 -16.03
CA ASP A 22 16.63 13.66 -17.31
C ASP A 22 17.40 12.43 -17.84
N GLY A 23 17.41 11.33 -17.08
CA GLY A 23 18.05 10.06 -17.43
C GLY A 23 19.53 9.97 -17.08
N ASN A 24 20.08 10.92 -16.33
CA ASN A 24 21.46 10.88 -15.90
C ASN A 24 21.63 9.95 -14.70
N ASN A 25 22.77 9.26 -14.62
CA ASN A 25 23.11 8.42 -13.47
C ASN A 25 23.33 9.27 -12.22
N VAL A 26 22.68 8.91 -11.11
CA VAL A 26 22.83 9.60 -9.83
C VAL A 26 23.00 8.61 -8.68
N SER A 27 23.66 9.05 -7.64
CA SER A 27 23.72 8.34 -6.36
C SER A 27 22.74 8.97 -5.38
N VAL A 28 21.77 8.19 -4.91
CA VAL A 28 20.70 8.64 -4.01
C VAL A 28 20.96 8.12 -2.60
N ARG A 29 20.90 9.05 -1.64
CA ARG A 29 20.89 8.74 -0.22
C ARG A 29 19.80 9.54 0.48
N THR A 30 18.78 8.86 0.97
CA THR A 30 17.74 9.50 1.78
C THR A 30 18.27 9.85 3.17
N ARG A 31 18.01 11.09 3.62
CA ARG A 31 18.37 11.60 4.95
C ARG A 31 17.11 11.76 5.79
N GLY A 32 17.23 11.58 7.10
CA GLY A 32 16.12 11.74 8.05
C GLY A 32 15.48 10.41 8.45
N ARG A 33 14.33 10.50 9.12
CA ARG A 33 13.62 9.34 9.68
C ARG A 33 12.68 8.73 8.63
N HIS A 34 12.87 7.45 8.36
CA HIS A 34 12.02 6.65 7.48
C HIS A 34 11.52 5.42 8.22
N ASP A 35 10.39 4.87 7.79
CA ASP A 35 9.85 3.65 8.39
C ASP A 35 10.78 2.46 8.08
N PRO A 36 11.32 1.76 9.10
CA PRO A 36 12.11 0.55 8.87
C PRO A 36 11.25 -0.61 8.33
N CYS A 37 9.94 -0.55 8.57
CA CYS A 37 8.96 -1.48 8.02
C CYS A 37 7.62 -0.76 7.80
N VAL A 38 7.28 -0.49 6.53
CA VAL A 38 5.95 0.03 6.16
C VAL A 38 4.83 -0.99 6.34
N GLY A 39 5.16 -2.28 6.47
CA GLY A 39 4.19 -3.37 6.59
C GLY A 39 3.26 -3.21 7.78
N ILE A 40 3.75 -2.73 8.93
CA ILE A 40 2.94 -2.51 10.13
C ILE A 40 1.83 -1.48 9.86
N ARG A 41 2.18 -0.39 9.15
CA ARG A 41 1.24 0.65 8.76
C ARG A 41 0.30 0.20 7.63
N ALA A 42 0.71 -0.76 6.82
CA ALA A 42 -0.09 -1.27 5.72
C ALA A 42 -1.23 -2.18 6.18
N VAL A 43 -1.12 -2.85 7.34
CA VAL A 43 -2.18 -3.73 7.88
C VAL A 43 -3.53 -3.00 8.05
N PRO A 44 -3.64 -1.90 8.82
CA PRO A 44 -4.93 -1.22 8.98
C PRO A 44 -5.47 -0.64 7.67
N VAL A 45 -4.59 -0.28 6.72
CA VAL A 45 -5.01 0.14 5.38
C VAL A 45 -5.64 -1.04 4.63
N GLY A 46 -5.01 -2.21 4.65
CA GLY A 46 -5.54 -3.42 4.02
C GLY A 46 -6.88 -3.87 4.61
N GLU A 47 -7.04 -3.77 5.94
CA GLU A 47 -8.30 -4.05 6.62
C GLU A 47 -9.41 -3.09 6.19
N ALA A 48 -9.13 -1.79 6.16
CA ALA A 48 -10.09 -0.79 5.70
C ALA A 48 -10.47 -0.98 4.22
N MET A 49 -9.50 -1.27 3.36
CA MET A 49 -9.75 -1.56 1.95
C MET A 49 -10.66 -2.78 1.77
N LEU A 50 -10.39 -3.86 2.51
CA LEU A 50 -11.22 -5.07 2.46
C LEU A 50 -12.65 -4.79 2.96
N ALA A 51 -12.81 -4.02 4.05
CA ALA A 51 -14.11 -3.63 4.56
C ALA A 51 -14.91 -2.81 3.54
N CYS A 52 -14.28 -1.84 2.87
CA CYS A 52 -14.93 -1.06 1.80
C CYS A 52 -15.39 -1.96 0.64
N ILE A 53 -14.56 -2.92 0.21
CA ILE A 53 -14.90 -3.85 -0.87
C ILE A 53 -16.10 -4.72 -0.48
N ILE A 54 -16.11 -5.26 0.74
CA ILE A 54 -17.22 -6.09 1.23
C ILE A 54 -18.51 -5.26 1.33
N ALA A 55 -18.43 -4.03 1.84
CA ALA A 55 -19.58 -3.14 1.93
C ALA A 55 -20.15 -2.79 0.54
N ASP A 56 -19.28 -2.51 -0.44
CA ASP A 56 -19.68 -2.25 -1.83
C ASP A 56 -20.38 -3.48 -2.44
N HIS A 57 -19.80 -4.68 -2.28
CA HIS A 57 -20.44 -5.92 -2.74
C HIS A 57 -21.80 -6.18 -2.09
N TYR A 58 -21.91 -5.92 -0.78
CA TYR A 58 -23.19 -6.04 -0.07
C TYR A 58 -24.24 -5.08 -0.61
N LEU A 59 -23.89 -3.81 -0.83
CA LEU A 59 -24.80 -2.81 -1.38
C LEU A 59 -25.20 -3.13 -2.83
N ARG A 60 -24.28 -3.66 -3.65
CA ARG A 60 -24.57 -4.09 -5.02
C ARG A 60 -25.56 -5.25 -5.05
N ASP A 61 -25.35 -6.26 -4.22
CA ASP A 61 -26.29 -7.38 -4.11
C ASP A 61 -27.67 -6.89 -3.67
N ARG A 62 -27.73 -6.05 -2.64
CA ARG A 62 -28.97 -5.45 -2.16
C ARG A 62 -29.68 -4.61 -3.21
N GLY A 63 -28.94 -3.88 -4.05
CA GLY A 63 -29.49 -3.12 -5.17
C GLY A 63 -30.11 -4.00 -6.27
N GLN A 64 -29.69 -5.27 -6.38
CA GLN A 64 -30.23 -6.24 -7.34
C GLN A 64 -31.38 -7.06 -6.76
N THR A 65 -31.28 -7.49 -5.50
CA THR A 65 -32.18 -8.48 -4.89
C THR A 65 -33.22 -7.87 -3.95
N GLY A 66 -32.99 -6.66 -3.43
CA GLY A 66 -33.90 -5.96 -2.51
C GLY A 66 -34.07 -6.60 -1.13
N ARG A 67 -33.31 -7.65 -0.80
CA ARG A 67 -33.45 -8.42 0.45
C ARG A 67 -32.79 -7.75 1.65
N LEU A 68 -33.36 -7.98 2.84
CA LEU A 68 -32.96 -7.39 4.14
C LEU A 68 -32.45 -8.43 5.14
N ASP A 69 -32.42 -9.68 4.72
CA ASP A 69 -32.23 -10.88 5.51
C ASP A 69 -30.79 -11.42 5.43
#